data_AF-A0A4R2QZ19-F1
#
_entry.id   AF-A0A4R2QZ19-F1
#
_cell.length_a   1.000
_cell.length_b   1.000
_cell.length_c   1.000
_cell.angle_alpha   90.00
_cell.angle_beta   90.00
_cell.angle_gamma   90.00
#
_symmetry.space_group_name_H-M   'P 1'
#
loop_
_entity.id
_entity.type
_entity.pdbx_description
1 polymer ?
#
loop_
_entity_poly.entity_id
_entity_poly.type
_entity_poly.pdbx_seq_one_letter_code
_entity_poly.pdbx_strand_id
1 'polypeptide(L)'
;MKSFLRIFPYVLVFVLVFLLQVKLDADNRVLPFLEPYGRETAIGTATPNRPAQVLGENRYAWLSGQELVVAQIDPAKQKSELEKRPLPSSDIYTTTTFKISGSDLYWVGEKRVLKHATWENGAWGATKSFDADVIALELLQLGEQPYLLVGTEKGMKIYQASGPALKEVASFPQQRTIYVDGAVDQQGLAHIAMMEQVGVESYNLQYLTFDGAAQKVSLKQVVKALSVGTSNIIDEMVFGMDQTHGYYFLTYKSSRKSTTELRAVSFALNDPSPRSTKDMKLIPKTLVGEDAPNSNAPYVRPIQEEKLQFAFVADFGKNPRNIGREVLLSTMQNGEWQQDDLTRVSNLHSLGFNPVFDKQGDTTTMVYMKFAKLKTYDVLFNSDDQAYAAATNKIVKDDYARAAMEVPQYLGMSIMMLVIAFAWPMLPFGYLFYLVMKKEDVLYDQPNRHLLISVLLYLATQIAVFLKYGNLDTLYYYMPEWMQSGFAVAVLFVVLAVISYGFTMIYARTRYERSAMGEFSYFLGINIWTVTLGLSYYLAG
;
A
#
# COMPACT_ATOMS: atom_id res chain seq x y z
N MET A 1 -18.05 37.63 31.47
CA MET A 1 -18.52 36.29 31.90
C MET A 1 -19.81 35.83 31.22
N LYS A 2 -20.92 36.61 31.23
CA LYS A 2 -22.21 36.18 30.63
C LYS A 2 -22.15 35.91 29.12
N SER A 3 -21.31 36.63 28.36
CA SER A 3 -21.09 36.39 26.92
C SER A 3 -20.34 35.09 26.65
N PHE A 4 -19.31 34.79 27.46
CA PHE A 4 -18.53 33.55 27.35
C PHE A 4 -19.39 32.31 27.57
N LEU A 5 -20.30 32.32 28.56
CA LEU A 5 -21.22 31.20 28.82
C LEU A 5 -22.16 30.87 27.66
N ARG A 6 -22.45 31.83 26.76
CA ARG A 6 -23.29 31.59 25.58
C ARG A 6 -22.54 30.85 24.47
N ILE A 7 -21.26 31.14 24.32
CA ILE A 7 -20.39 30.62 23.25
C ILE A 7 -19.64 29.36 23.71
N PHE A 8 -19.44 29.20 25.03
CA PHE A 8 -18.70 28.10 25.63
C PHE A 8 -19.16 26.71 25.15
N PRO A 9 -20.46 26.39 25.06
CA PRO A 9 -20.90 25.09 24.52
C PRO A 9 -20.44 24.82 23.09
N TYR A 10 -20.44 25.84 22.22
CA TYR A 10 -19.98 25.69 20.83
C TYR A 10 -18.49 25.40 20.76
N VAL A 11 -17.69 26.11 21.57
CA VAL A 11 -16.23 25.89 21.66
C VAL A 11 -15.93 24.52 22.25
N LEU A 12 -16.65 24.12 23.32
CA LEU A 12 -16.47 22.83 23.95
C LEU A 12 -16.80 21.67 22.98
N VAL A 13 -17.94 21.75 22.29
CA VAL A 13 -18.32 20.77 21.26
C VAL A 13 -17.26 20.73 20.16
N PHE A 14 -16.78 21.87 19.68
CA PHE A 14 -15.74 21.92 18.66
C PHE A 14 -14.46 21.21 19.10
N VAL A 15 -13.95 21.53 20.30
CA VAL A 15 -12.72 20.92 20.84
C VAL A 15 -12.90 19.41 21.03
N LEU A 16 -14.02 18.97 21.60
CA LEU A 16 -14.28 17.55 21.83
C LEU A 16 -14.41 16.77 20.53
N VAL A 17 -15.16 17.30 19.55
CA VAL A 17 -15.32 16.65 18.25
C VAL A 17 -13.99 16.66 17.49
N PHE A 18 -13.24 17.76 17.51
CA PHE A 18 -11.91 17.81 16.89
C PHE A 18 -10.99 16.72 17.45
N LEU A 19 -10.87 16.62 18.78
CA LEU A 19 -10.04 15.60 19.42
C LEU A 19 -10.53 14.17 19.14
N LEU A 20 -11.85 13.97 19.09
CA LEU A 20 -12.45 12.68 18.73
C LEU A 20 -12.14 12.31 17.28
N GLN A 21 -12.25 13.24 16.34
CA GLN A 21 -11.94 13.00 14.93
C GLN A 21 -10.45 12.74 14.71
N VAL A 22 -9.57 13.46 15.43
CA VAL A 22 -8.12 13.17 15.44
C VAL A 22 -7.87 11.75 15.92
N LYS A 23 -8.54 11.33 16.99
CA LYS A 23 -8.40 9.97 17.50
C LYS A 23 -8.92 8.93 16.50
N LEU A 24 -10.13 9.10 15.98
CA LEU A 24 -10.74 8.17 15.02
C LEU A 24 -9.91 8.03 13.76
N ASP A 25 -9.37 9.14 13.24
CA ASP A 25 -8.52 9.11 12.05
C ASP A 25 -7.15 8.46 12.34
N ALA A 26 -6.53 8.76 13.49
CA ALA A 26 -5.29 8.08 13.90
C ALA A 26 -5.50 6.57 14.09
N ASP A 27 -6.59 6.17 14.75
CA ASP A 27 -6.95 4.77 14.97
C ASP A 27 -7.20 4.07 13.62
N ASN A 28 -7.98 4.66 12.72
CA ASN A 28 -8.27 4.07 11.40
C ASN A 28 -7.03 3.95 10.49
N ARG A 29 -6.04 4.83 10.66
CA ARG A 29 -4.79 4.79 9.85
C ARG A 29 -3.78 3.77 10.35
N VAL A 30 -3.76 3.50 11.66
CA VAL A 30 -2.72 2.70 12.32
C VAL A 30 -3.23 1.32 12.75
N LEU A 31 -4.53 1.19 13.02
CA LEU A 31 -5.15 -0.04 13.48
C LEU A 31 -5.97 -0.73 12.37
N PRO A 32 -6.06 -2.08 12.38
CA PRO A 32 -5.30 -2.98 13.25
C PRO A 32 -3.81 -2.93 12.90
N PHE A 33 -2.95 -3.15 13.91
CA PHE A 33 -1.53 -3.26 13.68
C PHE A 33 -1.23 -4.40 12.68
N LEU A 34 -0.07 -4.31 12.08
CA LEU A 34 0.44 -5.40 11.25
C LEU A 34 0.77 -6.56 12.21
N GLU A 35 0.26 -7.75 11.92
CA GLU A 35 0.64 -8.97 12.62
C GLU A 35 1.05 -10.00 11.54
N PRO A 36 2.23 -10.64 11.66
CA PRO A 36 3.23 -10.51 12.72
C PRO A 36 4.18 -9.30 12.57
N TYR A 37 4.05 -8.50 11.51
CA TYR A 37 5.02 -7.44 11.18
C TYR A 37 4.95 -6.21 12.09
N GLY A 38 6.08 -5.54 12.29
CA GLY A 38 6.09 -4.17 12.84
C GLY A 38 5.70 -3.10 11.82
N ARG A 39 5.48 -1.87 12.31
CA ARG A 39 5.29 -0.69 11.45
C ARG A 39 6.56 -0.37 10.66
N GLU A 40 6.39 0.26 9.52
CA GLU A 40 7.51 0.66 8.67
C GLU A 40 8.39 1.76 9.27
N THR A 41 9.71 1.63 9.06
CA THR A 41 10.71 2.64 9.42
C THR A 41 11.47 3.08 8.17
N ALA A 42 11.62 4.40 7.99
CA ALA A 42 12.39 4.94 6.88
C ALA A 42 13.90 4.82 7.12
N ILE A 43 14.63 4.32 6.12
CA ILE A 43 16.08 4.12 6.18
C ILE A 43 16.87 4.95 5.17
N GLY A 44 16.20 5.57 4.21
CA GLY A 44 16.85 6.44 3.24
C GLY A 44 15.92 6.81 2.10
N THR A 45 16.49 7.31 1.02
CA THR A 45 15.76 7.62 -0.21
C THR A 45 16.38 6.90 -1.40
N ALA A 46 15.57 6.60 -2.40
CA ALA A 46 15.96 6.01 -3.66
C ALA A 46 15.48 6.85 -4.85
N THR A 47 16.30 6.84 -5.89
CA THR A 47 16.02 7.42 -7.20
C THR A 47 16.70 6.54 -8.23
N PRO A 48 15.98 5.88 -9.16
CA PRO A 48 14.54 5.97 -9.46
C PRO A 48 13.68 4.94 -8.69
N ASN A 49 12.40 4.83 -9.04
CA ASN A 49 11.47 3.82 -8.49
C ASN A 49 11.81 2.40 -8.98
N ARG A 50 12.74 1.73 -8.31
CA ARG A 50 13.14 0.35 -8.64
C ARG A 50 13.29 -0.47 -7.36
N PRO A 51 13.05 -1.79 -7.39
CA PRO A 51 13.29 -2.62 -6.21
C PRO A 51 14.74 -2.47 -5.74
N ALA A 52 14.92 -2.48 -4.42
CA ALA A 52 16.26 -2.65 -3.86
C ALA A 52 16.79 -4.05 -4.20
N GLN A 53 18.08 -4.19 -4.45
CA GLN A 53 18.68 -5.51 -4.59
C GLN A 53 18.94 -6.10 -3.21
N VAL A 54 18.47 -7.33 -2.98
CA VAL A 54 18.82 -8.11 -1.79
C VAL A 54 20.23 -8.70 -1.96
N LEU A 55 21.11 -8.45 -1.00
CA LEU A 55 22.49 -8.96 -0.98
C LEU A 55 22.65 -10.15 -0.03
N GLY A 56 21.57 -10.54 0.66
CA GLY A 56 21.57 -11.51 1.72
C GLY A 56 21.94 -10.90 3.07
N GLU A 57 21.65 -11.64 4.12
CA GLU A 57 21.95 -11.27 5.50
C GLU A 57 21.36 -9.92 5.94
N ASN A 58 20.12 -9.62 5.55
CA ASN A 58 19.48 -8.32 5.79
C ASN A 58 20.27 -7.13 5.19
N ARG A 59 21.05 -7.36 4.13
CA ARG A 59 21.71 -6.31 3.35
C ARG A 59 20.96 -6.02 2.07
N TYR A 60 20.83 -4.74 1.77
CA TYR A 60 20.10 -4.24 0.62
C TYR A 60 20.89 -3.15 -0.10
N ALA A 61 20.76 -3.06 -1.42
CA ALA A 61 21.39 -2.01 -2.20
C ALA A 61 20.39 -1.30 -3.13
N TRP A 62 20.52 0.02 -3.25
CA TRP A 62 19.72 0.82 -4.17
C TRP A 62 20.45 2.07 -4.63
N LEU A 63 19.96 2.68 -5.71
CA LEU A 63 20.50 3.93 -6.24
C LEU A 63 19.82 5.13 -5.59
N SER A 64 20.59 6.16 -5.24
CA SER A 64 20.10 7.41 -4.66
C SER A 64 20.92 8.61 -5.17
N GLY A 65 20.35 9.39 -6.07
CA GLY A 65 20.99 10.60 -6.60
C GLY A 65 22.23 10.31 -7.46
N GLN A 66 23.43 10.39 -6.87
CA GLN A 66 24.71 10.04 -7.51
C GLN A 66 25.48 9.01 -6.68
N GLU A 67 24.75 8.24 -5.86
CA GLU A 67 25.30 7.27 -4.93
C GLU A 67 24.60 5.90 -5.12
N LEU A 68 25.38 4.83 -4.96
CA LEU A 68 24.89 3.50 -4.61
C LEU A 68 24.89 3.41 -3.09
N VAL A 69 23.72 3.20 -2.50
CA VAL A 69 23.55 3.02 -1.06
C VAL A 69 23.50 1.52 -0.77
N VAL A 70 24.34 1.06 0.14
CA VAL A 70 24.30 -0.30 0.70
C VAL A 70 23.90 -0.19 2.16
N ALA A 71 22.77 -0.78 2.53
CA ALA A 71 22.27 -0.77 3.89
C ALA A 71 22.40 -2.15 4.54
N GLN A 72 22.87 -2.17 5.78
CA GLN A 72 22.74 -3.30 6.69
C GLN A 72 21.60 -2.98 7.67
N ILE A 73 20.60 -3.85 7.74
CA ILE A 73 19.48 -3.70 8.66
C ILE A 73 19.66 -4.68 9.82
N ASP A 74 19.50 -4.18 11.06
CA ASP A 74 19.39 -4.97 12.28
C ASP A 74 17.99 -4.73 12.87
N PRO A 75 17.01 -5.60 12.54
CA PRO A 75 15.63 -5.45 13.01
C PRO A 75 15.52 -5.45 14.54
N ALA A 76 16.23 -6.36 15.21
CA ALA A 76 16.19 -6.50 16.66
C ALA A 76 16.65 -5.24 17.39
N LYS A 77 17.65 -4.53 16.85
CA LYS A 77 18.13 -3.24 17.39
C LYS A 77 17.41 -2.02 16.82
N GLN A 78 16.51 -2.18 15.84
CA GLN A 78 15.90 -1.08 15.08
C GLN A 78 16.93 -0.11 14.50
N LYS A 79 18.06 -0.63 14.02
CA LYS A 79 19.15 0.17 13.46
C LYS A 79 19.41 -0.21 12.02
N SER A 80 19.79 0.79 11.24
CA SER A 80 20.37 0.61 9.92
C SER A 80 21.71 1.31 9.83
N GLU A 81 22.68 0.64 9.21
CA GLU A 81 23.97 1.23 8.86
C GLU A 81 24.01 1.42 7.35
N LEU A 82 24.37 2.62 6.89
CA LEU A 82 24.38 2.98 5.48
C LEU A 82 25.82 3.23 5.02
N GLU A 83 26.28 2.44 4.06
CA GLU A 83 27.47 2.71 3.27
C GLU A 83 27.05 3.40 1.98
N LYS A 84 27.65 4.55 1.69
CA LYS A 84 27.38 5.32 0.47
C LYS A 84 28.60 5.28 -0.44
N ARG A 85 28.41 4.79 -1.66
CA ARG A 85 29.45 4.74 -2.69
C ARG A 85 29.06 5.71 -3.82
N PRO A 86 29.92 6.64 -4.27
CA PRO A 86 29.61 7.46 -5.45
C PRO A 86 29.39 6.54 -6.66
N LEU A 87 28.59 6.90 -7.66
CA LEU A 87 28.41 6.02 -8.82
C LEU A 87 29.67 5.97 -9.71
N PRO A 88 30.03 4.82 -10.29
CA PRO A 88 31.17 4.73 -11.22
C PRO A 88 30.91 5.47 -12.54
N SER A 89 29.64 5.66 -12.90
CA SER A 89 29.20 6.32 -14.11
C SER A 89 27.73 6.75 -13.98
N SER A 90 27.38 7.92 -14.54
CA SER A 90 25.99 8.42 -14.56
C SER A 90 25.06 7.60 -15.47
N ASP A 91 25.61 6.83 -16.39
CA ASP A 91 24.85 6.05 -17.37
C ASP A 91 24.15 4.80 -16.78
N ILE A 92 24.41 4.47 -15.52
CA ILE A 92 23.67 3.44 -14.78
C ILE A 92 22.16 3.73 -14.73
N TYR A 93 21.77 5.00 -14.81
CA TYR A 93 20.38 5.44 -14.85
C TYR A 93 19.70 5.26 -16.21
N THR A 94 20.41 4.89 -17.28
CA THR A 94 19.81 4.74 -18.62
C THR A 94 18.84 3.56 -18.67
N THR A 95 19.22 2.42 -18.09
CA THR A 95 18.35 1.25 -17.99
C THR A 95 17.89 0.97 -16.56
N THR A 96 18.61 1.48 -15.57
CA THR A 96 18.41 1.25 -14.13
C THR A 96 18.55 -0.21 -13.70
N THR A 97 19.07 -1.06 -14.58
CA THR A 97 19.36 -2.47 -14.31
C THR A 97 20.79 -2.60 -13.81
N PHE A 98 20.95 -2.88 -12.52
CA PHE A 98 22.26 -3.13 -11.91
C PHE A 98 22.20 -4.36 -11.00
N LYS A 99 23.36 -4.99 -10.79
CA LYS A 99 23.57 -6.11 -9.87
C LYS A 99 24.91 -5.94 -9.16
N ILE A 100 24.92 -5.99 -7.84
CA ILE A 100 26.12 -6.01 -7.00
C ILE A 100 26.37 -7.41 -6.45
N SER A 101 27.63 -7.86 -6.48
CA SER A 101 28.12 -9.08 -5.86
C SER A 101 29.41 -8.75 -5.11
N GLY A 102 29.37 -8.75 -3.77
CA GLY A 102 30.52 -8.34 -2.97
C GLY A 102 30.99 -6.90 -3.29
N SER A 103 32.20 -6.77 -3.81
CA SER A 103 32.79 -5.50 -4.26
C SER A 103 32.51 -5.18 -5.73
N ASP A 104 31.96 -6.11 -6.51
CA ASP A 104 31.73 -5.94 -7.94
C ASP A 104 30.34 -5.37 -8.23
N LEU A 105 30.27 -4.41 -9.14
CA LEU A 105 29.03 -3.83 -9.65
C LEU A 105 28.94 -4.07 -11.15
N TYR A 106 27.83 -4.66 -11.58
CA TYR A 106 27.46 -4.88 -12.97
C TYR A 106 26.24 -4.04 -13.32
N TRP A 107 26.20 -3.41 -14.49
CA TRP A 107 25.03 -2.67 -14.94
C TRP A 107 24.92 -2.62 -16.46
N VAL A 108 23.72 -2.33 -16.95
CA VAL A 108 23.48 -2.08 -18.37
C VAL A 108 23.50 -0.57 -18.61
N GLY A 109 24.58 -0.07 -19.21
CA GLY A 109 24.79 1.34 -19.45
C GLY A 109 24.14 1.88 -20.74
N GLU A 110 24.64 3.03 -21.17
CA GLU A 110 24.28 3.63 -22.46
C GLU A 110 24.47 2.65 -23.63
N LYS A 111 23.61 2.75 -24.64
CA LYS A 111 23.60 1.86 -25.82
C LYS A 111 23.46 0.37 -25.46
N ARG A 112 22.89 0.06 -24.28
CA ARG A 112 22.64 -1.32 -23.82
C ARG A 112 23.92 -2.15 -23.70
N VAL A 113 24.99 -1.52 -23.21
CA VAL A 113 26.28 -2.19 -23.01
C VAL A 113 26.39 -2.70 -21.57
N LEU A 114 26.71 -3.98 -21.39
CA LEU A 114 27.04 -4.54 -20.08
C LEU A 114 28.38 -3.98 -19.61
N LYS A 115 28.36 -3.38 -18.42
CA LYS A 115 29.49 -2.73 -17.78
C LYS A 115 29.78 -3.31 -16.41
N HIS A 116 31.00 -3.12 -15.96
CA HIS A 116 31.51 -3.58 -14.67
C HIS A 116 32.47 -2.58 -14.05
N ALA A 117 32.46 -2.48 -12.72
CA ALA A 117 33.49 -1.83 -11.92
C ALA A 117 33.62 -2.55 -10.57
N THR A 118 34.82 -2.55 -10.00
CA THR A 118 35.11 -3.13 -8.66
C THR A 118 35.35 -2.01 -7.66
N TRP A 119 34.78 -2.12 -6.46
CA TRP A 119 34.97 -1.20 -5.35
C TRP A 119 36.14 -1.63 -4.47
N GLU A 120 37.22 -0.83 -4.46
CA GLU A 120 38.42 -1.09 -3.67
C GLU A 120 38.97 0.20 -3.10
N ASN A 121 39.45 0.18 -1.84
CA ASN A 121 40.09 1.33 -1.19
C ASN A 121 39.26 2.63 -1.21
N GLY A 122 37.93 2.52 -1.16
CA GLY A 122 37.02 3.67 -1.13
C GLY A 122 36.75 4.32 -2.49
N ALA A 123 37.09 3.66 -3.60
CA ALA A 123 36.82 4.14 -4.96
C ALA A 123 36.45 2.99 -5.91
N TRP A 124 35.79 3.32 -7.02
CA TRP A 124 35.59 2.39 -8.13
C TRP A 124 36.84 2.30 -9.00
N GLY A 125 37.22 1.09 -9.36
CA GLY A 125 38.19 0.83 -10.41
C GLY A 125 37.70 1.27 -11.80
N ALA A 126 38.56 1.12 -12.80
CA ALA A 126 38.23 1.50 -14.17
C ALA A 126 37.06 0.66 -14.74
N THR A 127 36.05 1.36 -15.27
CA THR A 127 34.89 0.72 -15.89
C THR A 127 35.29 -0.11 -17.11
N LYS A 128 34.84 -1.36 -17.15
CA LYS A 128 34.98 -2.28 -18.29
C LYS A 128 33.64 -2.50 -18.99
N SER A 129 33.70 -2.86 -20.28
CA SER A 129 32.53 -3.17 -21.10
C SER A 129 32.68 -4.58 -21.70
N PHE A 130 31.62 -5.38 -21.74
CA PHE A 130 31.69 -6.79 -22.16
C PHE A 130 30.81 -7.12 -23.36
N ASP A 131 29.51 -6.81 -23.31
CA ASP A 131 28.55 -7.12 -24.37
C ASP A 131 27.76 -5.89 -24.76
N ALA A 132 27.39 -5.78 -26.04
CA ALA A 132 26.39 -4.86 -26.53
C ALA A 132 25.00 -5.53 -26.61
N ASP A 133 23.97 -4.73 -26.88
CA ASP A 133 22.59 -5.20 -27.10
C ASP A 133 21.97 -5.95 -25.92
N VAL A 134 22.40 -5.65 -24.69
CA VAL A 134 21.88 -6.25 -23.46
C VAL A 134 20.54 -5.64 -23.05
N ILE A 135 19.56 -6.50 -22.82
CA ILE A 135 18.18 -6.13 -22.49
C ILE A 135 17.87 -6.46 -21.02
N ALA A 136 18.30 -7.63 -20.54
CA ALA A 136 18.02 -8.13 -19.21
C ALA A 136 19.31 -8.63 -18.54
N LEU A 137 19.38 -8.51 -17.22
CA LEU A 137 20.55 -8.88 -16.42
C LEU A 137 20.08 -9.44 -15.08
N GLU A 138 20.49 -10.67 -14.77
CA GLU A 138 20.31 -11.30 -13.46
C GLU A 138 21.64 -11.78 -12.89
N LEU A 139 21.78 -11.76 -11.57
CA LEU A 139 22.95 -12.27 -10.86
C LEU A 139 22.53 -13.46 -10.01
N LEU A 140 23.10 -14.62 -10.28
CA LEU A 140 22.92 -15.83 -9.49
C LEU A 140 24.19 -16.17 -8.72
N GLN A 141 24.03 -16.54 -7.45
CA GLN A 141 25.11 -17.03 -6.61
C GLN A 141 25.03 -18.57 -6.55
N LEU A 142 26.02 -19.28 -7.12
CA LEU A 142 26.11 -20.74 -7.08
C LEU A 142 27.32 -21.15 -6.24
N GLY A 143 27.06 -21.48 -4.96
CA GLY A 143 28.13 -21.65 -3.98
C GLY A 143 28.87 -20.33 -3.76
N GLU A 144 30.20 -20.34 -3.83
CA GLU A 144 31.03 -19.12 -3.75
C GLU A 144 31.17 -18.37 -5.08
N GLN A 145 30.69 -18.96 -6.19
CA GLN A 145 30.89 -18.42 -7.53
C GLN A 145 29.65 -17.66 -8.02
N PRO A 146 29.76 -16.35 -8.31
CA PRO A 146 28.69 -15.62 -8.97
C PRO A 146 28.67 -15.89 -10.47
N TYR A 147 27.46 -15.88 -11.03
CA TYR A 147 27.17 -15.99 -12.45
C TYR A 147 26.21 -14.88 -12.88
N LEU A 148 26.45 -14.30 -14.04
CA LEU A 148 25.56 -13.34 -14.66
C LEU A 148 24.77 -14.00 -15.78
N LEU A 149 23.45 -13.86 -15.73
CA LEU A 149 22.55 -14.22 -16.80
C LEU A 149 22.26 -12.96 -17.61
N VAL A 150 22.51 -13.00 -18.91
CA VAL A 150 22.43 -11.83 -19.78
C VAL A 150 21.49 -12.13 -20.93
N GLY A 151 20.33 -11.47 -20.93
CA GLY A 151 19.39 -11.48 -22.04
C GLY A 151 19.75 -10.39 -23.06
N THR A 152 19.75 -10.73 -24.34
CA THR A 152 20.18 -9.85 -25.45
C THR A 152 19.16 -9.83 -26.58
N GLU A 153 19.36 -8.95 -27.56
CA GLU A 153 18.58 -8.94 -28.81
C GLU A 153 18.72 -10.24 -29.63
N LYS A 154 19.72 -11.08 -29.35
CA LYS A 154 20.03 -12.31 -30.12
C LYS A 154 20.01 -13.59 -29.27
N GLY A 155 19.34 -13.57 -28.13
CA GLY A 155 19.24 -14.71 -27.22
C GLY A 155 19.84 -14.42 -25.85
N MET A 156 20.36 -15.45 -25.19
CA MET A 156 20.80 -15.37 -23.79
C MET A 156 22.22 -15.94 -23.61
N LYS A 157 22.98 -15.38 -22.67
CA LYS A 157 24.32 -15.83 -22.30
C LYS A 157 24.45 -16.02 -20.79
N ILE A 158 25.34 -16.93 -20.39
CA ILE A 158 25.73 -17.15 -19.00
C ILE A 158 27.22 -16.84 -18.87
N TYR A 159 27.55 -15.90 -18.00
CA TYR A 159 28.92 -15.56 -17.65
C TYR A 159 29.25 -16.04 -16.25
N GLN A 160 30.41 -16.66 -16.09
CA GLN A 160 31.04 -16.78 -14.78
C GLN A 160 31.64 -15.42 -14.43
N ALA A 161 31.19 -14.83 -13.32
CA ALA A 161 31.68 -13.55 -12.82
C ALA A 161 32.83 -13.81 -11.84
N SER A 162 34.07 -13.60 -12.26
CA SER A 162 35.24 -13.75 -11.39
C SER A 162 36.03 -12.44 -11.38
N GLY A 163 35.66 -11.55 -10.46
CA GLY A 163 36.22 -10.20 -10.36
C GLY A 163 36.10 -9.44 -11.68
N PRO A 164 37.21 -8.87 -12.21
CA PRO A 164 37.17 -7.96 -13.34
C PRO A 164 37.16 -8.65 -14.72
N ALA A 165 36.90 -9.96 -14.76
CA ALA A 165 36.77 -10.74 -15.99
C ALA A 165 35.44 -11.51 -15.99
N LEU A 166 34.67 -11.34 -17.07
CA LEU A 166 33.51 -12.19 -17.37
C LEU A 166 33.94 -13.27 -18.36
N LYS A 167 33.81 -14.53 -17.95
CA LYS A 167 34.06 -15.69 -18.81
C LYS A 167 32.73 -16.24 -19.30
N GLU A 168 32.49 -16.23 -20.61
CA GLU A 168 31.30 -16.88 -21.19
C GLU A 168 31.40 -18.39 -20.96
N VAL A 169 30.38 -18.96 -20.33
CA VAL A 169 30.28 -20.40 -20.04
C VAL A 169 29.27 -21.07 -20.97
N ALA A 170 28.19 -20.37 -21.27
CA ALA A 170 27.17 -20.84 -22.20
C ALA A 170 26.54 -19.70 -22.99
N SER A 171 26.12 -20.00 -24.20
CA SER A 171 25.46 -19.07 -25.11
C SER A 171 24.33 -19.78 -25.85
N PHE A 172 23.16 -19.14 -25.87
CA PHE A 172 21.93 -19.66 -26.45
C PHE A 172 21.45 -18.69 -27.53
N PRO A 173 21.99 -18.79 -28.76
CA PRO A 173 21.65 -17.89 -29.85
C PRO A 173 20.21 -18.13 -30.30
N GLN A 174 19.34 -17.13 -30.12
CA GLN A 174 17.88 -17.24 -30.26
C GLN A 174 17.25 -15.89 -30.63
N GLN A 175 15.92 -15.79 -30.53
CA GLN A 175 15.24 -14.51 -30.65
C GLN A 175 15.46 -13.69 -29.37
N ARG A 176 14.95 -12.45 -29.42
CA ARG A 176 15.14 -11.42 -28.42
C ARG A 176 14.73 -11.89 -27.02
N THR A 177 15.69 -12.04 -26.11
CA THR A 177 15.43 -12.41 -24.71
C THR A 177 15.22 -11.15 -23.89
N ILE A 178 13.98 -10.90 -23.48
CA ILE A 178 13.58 -9.64 -22.84
C ILE A 178 13.55 -9.69 -21.31
N TYR A 179 13.45 -10.89 -20.74
CA TYR A 179 13.65 -11.12 -19.31
C TYR A 179 14.45 -12.39 -19.10
N VAL A 180 15.26 -12.38 -18.05
CA VAL A 180 15.97 -13.52 -17.53
C VAL A 180 15.96 -13.43 -16.02
N ASP A 181 15.68 -14.54 -15.36
CA ASP A 181 15.73 -14.66 -13.90
C ASP A 181 16.10 -16.10 -13.53
N GLY A 182 16.43 -16.36 -12.27
CA GLY A 182 16.71 -17.72 -11.84
C GLY A 182 16.66 -17.92 -10.33
N ALA A 183 16.55 -19.19 -9.96
CA ALA A 183 16.55 -19.65 -8.57
C ALA A 183 17.49 -20.85 -8.43
N VAL A 184 17.99 -21.09 -7.23
CA VAL A 184 18.95 -22.17 -6.94
C VAL A 184 18.30 -23.22 -6.06
N ASP A 185 18.42 -24.50 -6.45
CA ASP A 185 17.94 -25.62 -5.65
C ASP A 185 18.88 -25.96 -4.48
N GLN A 186 18.43 -26.86 -3.60
CA GLN A 186 19.23 -27.29 -2.45
C GLN A 186 20.52 -28.03 -2.83
N GLN A 187 20.61 -28.53 -4.07
CA GLN A 187 21.77 -29.22 -4.63
C GLN A 187 22.75 -28.26 -5.33
N GLY A 188 22.43 -26.97 -5.42
CA GLY A 188 23.24 -25.96 -6.10
C GLY A 188 23.05 -25.91 -7.62
N LEU A 189 22.00 -26.54 -8.15
CA LEU A 189 21.60 -26.43 -9.55
C LEU A 189 20.83 -25.12 -9.76
N ALA A 190 21.23 -24.35 -10.77
CA ALA A 190 20.49 -23.17 -11.17
C ALA A 190 19.30 -23.56 -12.05
N HIS A 191 18.13 -23.05 -11.72
CA HIS A 191 16.91 -23.09 -12.52
C HIS A 191 16.72 -21.73 -13.15
N ILE A 192 16.83 -21.66 -14.49
CA ILE A 192 16.85 -20.41 -15.23
C ILE A 192 15.58 -20.27 -16.04
N ALA A 193 14.91 -19.16 -15.83
CA ALA A 193 13.69 -18.75 -16.51
C ALA A 193 13.98 -17.60 -17.47
N MET A 194 13.39 -17.67 -18.65
CA MET A 194 13.57 -16.69 -19.70
C MET A 194 12.23 -16.37 -20.35
N MET A 195 12.07 -15.13 -20.78
CA MET A 195 11.00 -14.75 -21.70
C MET A 195 11.59 -14.31 -23.04
N GLU A 196 11.34 -15.11 -24.06
CA GLU A 196 11.74 -14.84 -25.44
C GLU A 196 10.59 -14.14 -26.17
N GLN A 197 10.85 -12.99 -26.78
CA GLN A 197 9.89 -12.32 -27.65
C GLN A 197 9.97 -12.91 -29.06
N VAL A 198 8.91 -13.62 -29.48
CA VAL A 198 8.85 -14.28 -30.79
C VAL A 198 8.06 -13.56 -31.88
N GLY A 199 7.33 -12.54 -31.48
CA GLY A 199 6.64 -11.61 -32.37
C GLY A 199 6.33 -10.32 -31.61
N VAL A 200 5.59 -9.40 -32.25
CA VAL A 200 5.19 -8.14 -31.59
C VAL A 200 4.37 -8.40 -30.32
N GLU A 201 3.52 -9.43 -30.37
CA GLU A 201 2.55 -9.76 -29.32
C GLU A 201 2.70 -11.20 -28.79
N SER A 202 3.74 -11.91 -29.22
CA SER A 202 3.93 -13.32 -28.93
C SER A 202 5.22 -13.53 -28.16
N TYR A 203 5.13 -14.29 -27.07
CA TYR A 203 6.26 -14.57 -26.17
C TYR A 203 6.30 -16.05 -25.85
N ASN A 204 7.48 -16.57 -25.57
CA ASN A 204 7.66 -17.92 -25.02
C ASN A 204 8.29 -17.80 -23.63
N LEU A 205 7.62 -18.39 -22.63
CA LEU A 205 8.24 -18.70 -21.34
C LEU A 205 9.09 -19.95 -21.51
N GLN A 206 10.36 -19.85 -21.14
CA GLN A 206 11.36 -20.87 -21.40
C GLN A 206 12.18 -21.16 -20.15
N TYR A 207 12.48 -22.44 -19.99
CA TYR A 207 13.15 -22.96 -18.82
C TYR A 207 14.35 -23.82 -19.22
N LEU A 208 15.43 -23.71 -18.44
CA LEU A 208 16.55 -24.63 -18.47
C LEU A 208 17.18 -24.73 -17.09
N THR A 209 18.08 -25.70 -16.92
CA THR A 209 18.91 -25.84 -15.73
C THR A 209 20.38 -25.71 -16.07
N PHE A 210 21.16 -25.18 -15.14
CA PHE A 210 22.59 -24.99 -15.27
C PHE A 210 23.31 -25.47 -14.01
N ASP A 211 24.17 -26.46 -14.18
CA ASP A 211 25.08 -26.94 -13.15
C ASP A 211 26.39 -26.14 -13.24
N GLY A 212 26.59 -25.24 -12.28
CA GLY A 212 27.77 -24.38 -12.23
C GLY A 212 29.08 -25.14 -12.01
N ALA A 213 29.04 -26.26 -11.27
CA ALA A 213 30.21 -27.07 -10.96
C ALA A 213 30.64 -27.92 -12.17
N ALA A 214 29.68 -28.56 -12.85
CA ALA A 214 29.92 -29.31 -14.06
C ALA A 214 30.03 -28.44 -15.32
N GLN A 215 29.71 -27.15 -15.22
CA GLN A 215 29.54 -26.21 -16.34
C GLN A 215 28.64 -26.79 -17.44
N LYS A 216 27.56 -27.47 -17.03
CA LYS A 216 26.66 -28.19 -17.93
C LYS A 216 25.27 -27.57 -17.92
N VAL A 217 24.72 -27.36 -19.11
CA VAL A 217 23.37 -26.83 -19.29
C VAL A 217 22.46 -27.95 -19.80
N SER A 218 21.25 -28.03 -19.30
CA SER A 218 20.21 -28.88 -19.87
C SER A 218 19.62 -28.31 -21.17
N LEU A 219 18.88 -29.15 -21.89
CA LEU A 219 18.15 -28.71 -23.06
C LEU A 219 17.04 -27.73 -22.64
N LYS A 220 17.00 -26.60 -23.32
CA LYS A 220 15.96 -25.59 -23.15
C LYS A 220 14.58 -26.14 -23.50
N GLN A 221 13.58 -25.83 -22.67
CA GLN A 221 12.19 -26.23 -22.87
C GLN A 221 11.26 -25.02 -22.91
N VAL A 222 10.23 -25.08 -23.76
CA VAL A 222 9.17 -24.07 -23.80
C VAL A 222 8.08 -24.49 -22.81
N VAL A 223 7.92 -23.72 -21.74
CA VAL A 223 6.92 -23.97 -20.70
C VAL A 223 5.54 -23.51 -21.16
N LYS A 224 5.48 -22.33 -21.81
CA LYS A 224 4.21 -21.76 -22.29
C LYS A 224 4.45 -20.73 -23.39
N ALA A 225 3.64 -20.79 -24.44
CA ALA A 225 3.50 -19.68 -25.38
C ALA A 225 2.44 -18.70 -24.86
N LEU A 226 2.77 -17.42 -24.84
CA LEU A 226 1.92 -16.31 -24.43
C LEU A 226 1.57 -15.47 -25.66
N SER A 227 0.32 -15.01 -25.71
CA SER A 227 -0.11 -13.98 -26.65
C SER A 227 -0.73 -12.82 -25.88
N VAL A 228 -0.18 -11.63 -26.07
CA VAL A 228 -0.54 -10.42 -25.34
C VAL A 228 -1.05 -9.41 -26.35
N GLY A 229 -2.38 -9.20 -26.39
CA GLY A 229 -2.97 -8.34 -27.42
C GLY A 229 -2.42 -6.92 -27.40
N THR A 230 -2.40 -6.24 -28.56
CA THR A 230 -1.95 -4.85 -28.85
C THR A 230 -1.95 -3.82 -27.71
N SER A 231 -2.97 -3.82 -26.84
CA SER A 231 -3.15 -2.82 -25.78
C SER A 231 -2.60 -3.24 -24.40
N ASN A 232 -2.01 -4.43 -24.33
CA ASN A 232 -1.46 -5.03 -23.13
C ASN A 232 0.05 -5.22 -23.27
N ILE A 233 0.79 -5.07 -22.19
CA ILE A 233 2.22 -5.36 -22.11
C ILE A 233 2.51 -6.23 -20.89
N ILE A 234 3.59 -7.01 -20.94
CA ILE A 234 4.18 -7.65 -19.77
C ILE A 234 5.25 -6.70 -19.23
N ASP A 235 4.97 -6.10 -18.08
CA ASP A 235 5.77 -5.03 -17.49
C ASP A 235 6.92 -5.57 -16.64
N GLU A 236 6.73 -6.73 -16.01
CA GLU A 236 7.68 -7.37 -15.10
C GLU A 236 7.55 -8.90 -15.18
N MET A 237 8.68 -9.59 -14.98
CA MET A 237 8.75 -11.04 -14.79
C MET A 237 9.70 -11.35 -13.64
N VAL A 238 9.29 -12.23 -12.74
CA VAL A 238 10.13 -12.79 -11.68
C VAL A 238 9.94 -14.31 -11.63
N PHE A 239 11.01 -15.05 -11.33
CA PHE A 239 10.99 -16.51 -11.27
C PHE A 239 11.38 -17.02 -9.88
N GLY A 240 10.58 -17.96 -9.38
CA GLY A 240 10.87 -18.68 -8.15
C GLY A 240 10.47 -20.14 -8.27
N MET A 241 10.81 -20.93 -7.25
CA MET A 241 10.53 -22.36 -7.22
C MET A 241 10.33 -22.86 -5.80
N ASP A 242 9.44 -23.84 -5.66
CA ASP A 242 9.38 -24.68 -4.47
C ASP A 242 10.10 -26.02 -4.75
N GLN A 243 9.86 -27.03 -3.93
CA GLN A 243 10.46 -28.36 -4.11
C GLN A 243 10.06 -29.09 -5.40
N THR A 244 8.88 -28.81 -5.95
CA THR A 244 8.27 -29.61 -7.02
C THR A 244 7.91 -28.81 -8.27
N HIS A 245 7.76 -27.50 -8.17
CA HIS A 245 7.28 -26.60 -9.22
C HIS A 245 8.15 -25.35 -9.37
N GLY A 246 8.26 -24.88 -10.61
CA GLY A 246 8.75 -23.55 -10.95
C GLY A 246 7.58 -22.61 -11.24
N TYR A 247 7.76 -21.32 -11.00
CA TYR A 247 6.73 -20.29 -11.08
C TYR A 247 7.25 -19.05 -11.80
N TYR A 248 6.56 -18.63 -12.85
CA TYR A 248 6.73 -17.31 -13.46
C TYR A 248 5.66 -16.37 -12.91
N PHE A 249 6.07 -15.32 -12.21
CA PHE A 249 5.20 -14.22 -11.84
C PHE A 249 5.28 -13.14 -12.92
N LEU A 250 4.13 -12.75 -13.47
CA LEU A 250 4.02 -11.84 -14.61
C LEU A 250 3.07 -10.70 -14.28
N THR A 251 3.53 -9.46 -14.43
CA THR A 251 2.70 -8.26 -14.32
C THR A 251 2.16 -7.87 -15.70
N TYR A 252 0.86 -8.05 -15.92
CA TYR A 252 0.17 -7.64 -17.15
C TYR A 252 -0.44 -6.26 -16.98
N LYS A 253 -0.06 -5.31 -17.84
CA LYS A 253 -0.60 -3.95 -17.81
C LYS A 253 -1.49 -3.69 -19.02
N SER A 254 -2.74 -3.30 -18.78
CA SER A 254 -3.70 -2.95 -19.84
C SER A 254 -3.89 -1.44 -19.93
N SER A 255 -3.40 -0.84 -21.00
CA SER A 255 -3.61 0.58 -21.30
C SER A 255 -5.08 0.94 -21.49
N ARG A 256 -5.85 0.05 -22.13
CA ARG A 256 -7.28 0.27 -22.42
C ARG A 256 -8.15 0.23 -21.18
N LYS A 257 -7.87 -0.68 -20.25
CA LYS A 257 -8.64 -0.83 -19.00
C LYS A 257 -8.06 -0.02 -17.85
N SER A 258 -6.85 0.54 -18.00
CA SER A 258 -6.08 1.14 -16.90
C SER A 258 -5.92 0.19 -15.71
N THR A 259 -5.81 -1.12 -15.99
CA THR A 259 -5.65 -2.16 -14.96
C THR A 259 -4.28 -2.81 -15.05
N THR A 260 -3.78 -3.28 -13.91
CA THR A 260 -2.55 -4.07 -13.79
C THR A 260 -2.86 -5.36 -13.06
N GLU A 261 -2.55 -6.50 -13.67
CA GLU A 261 -2.90 -7.83 -13.16
C GLU A 261 -1.64 -8.67 -12.92
N LEU A 262 -1.48 -9.20 -11.71
CA LEU A 262 -0.46 -10.19 -11.41
C LEU A 262 -0.96 -11.59 -11.77
N ARG A 263 -0.14 -12.35 -12.49
CA ARG A 263 -0.38 -13.75 -12.85
C ARG A 263 0.78 -14.63 -12.43
N ALA A 264 0.48 -15.87 -12.05
CA ALA A 264 1.47 -16.92 -11.85
C ALA A 264 1.28 -18.03 -12.89
N VAL A 265 2.34 -18.36 -13.61
CA VAL A 265 2.41 -19.54 -14.48
C VAL A 265 3.29 -20.58 -13.81
N SER A 266 2.68 -21.65 -13.30
CA SER A 266 3.39 -22.73 -12.61
C SER A 266 3.56 -23.95 -13.52
N PHE A 267 4.65 -24.70 -13.36
CA PHE A 267 4.91 -25.96 -14.06
C PHE A 267 5.69 -26.92 -13.16
N ALA A 268 5.55 -28.23 -13.39
CA ALA A 268 6.28 -29.21 -12.61
C ALA A 268 7.76 -29.25 -13.03
N LEU A 269 8.69 -29.20 -12.07
CA LEU A 269 10.13 -29.17 -12.38
C LEU A 269 10.63 -30.44 -13.09
N ASN A 270 9.95 -31.57 -12.87
CA ASN A 270 10.25 -32.85 -13.52
C ASN A 270 9.62 -33.00 -14.92
N ASP A 271 8.68 -32.12 -15.29
CA ASP A 271 8.10 -32.03 -16.64
C ASP A 271 7.88 -30.55 -17.02
N PRO A 272 8.94 -29.81 -17.40
CA PRO A 272 8.87 -28.39 -17.78
C PRO A 272 8.23 -28.14 -19.16
N SER A 273 7.06 -28.73 -19.40
CA SER A 273 6.34 -28.67 -20.67
C SER A 273 4.97 -28.00 -20.53
N PRO A 274 4.34 -27.56 -21.65
CA PRO A 274 3.02 -26.95 -21.63
C PRO A 274 1.91 -27.84 -21.06
N ARG A 275 2.17 -29.14 -20.88
CA ARG A 275 1.19 -30.10 -20.34
C ARG A 275 1.05 -30.01 -18.82
N SER A 276 2.12 -29.67 -18.10
CA SER A 276 2.10 -29.49 -16.65
C SER A 276 1.77 -28.06 -16.23
N THR A 277 1.68 -27.15 -17.20
CA THR A 277 1.54 -25.72 -16.95
C THR A 277 0.14 -25.33 -16.49
N LYS A 278 0.04 -24.63 -15.35
CA LYS A 278 -1.17 -23.93 -14.89
C LYS A 278 -0.92 -22.42 -14.96
N ASP A 279 -1.96 -21.65 -15.29
CA ASP A 279 -1.91 -20.18 -15.32
C ASP A 279 -3.04 -19.63 -14.48
N MET A 280 -2.67 -18.83 -13.48
CA MET A 280 -3.55 -18.37 -12.42
C MET A 280 -3.43 -16.85 -12.31
N LYS A 281 -4.57 -16.18 -12.19
CA LYS A 281 -4.61 -14.76 -11.83
C LYS A 281 -4.59 -14.63 -10.31
N LEU A 282 -3.70 -13.79 -9.78
CA LEU A 282 -3.55 -13.57 -8.34
C LEU A 282 -4.37 -12.34 -7.94
N ILE A 283 -5.56 -12.59 -7.40
CA ILE A 283 -6.49 -11.55 -6.93
C ILE A 283 -6.56 -11.63 -5.40
N PRO A 284 -5.77 -10.82 -4.68
CA PRO A 284 -5.86 -10.78 -3.22
C PRO A 284 -7.17 -10.13 -2.80
N LYS A 285 -7.69 -10.60 -1.65
CA LYS A 285 -8.66 -9.83 -0.89
C LYS A 285 -7.89 -8.82 -0.07
N THR A 286 -8.21 -7.55 -0.29
CA THR A 286 -7.64 -6.43 0.46
C THR A 286 -8.19 -6.42 1.89
N LEU A 287 -7.59 -5.63 2.78
CA LEU A 287 -8.07 -5.54 4.17
C LEU A 287 -9.53 -5.09 4.29
N VAL A 288 -10.05 -4.34 3.32
CA VAL A 288 -11.46 -3.92 3.29
C VAL A 288 -12.41 -5.06 2.84
N GLY A 289 -11.88 -6.28 2.67
CA GLY A 289 -12.63 -7.46 2.24
C GLY A 289 -12.97 -7.50 0.75
N GLU A 290 -12.49 -6.52 -0.02
CA GLU A 290 -12.73 -6.41 -1.45
C GLU A 290 -11.58 -6.99 -2.27
N ASP A 291 -11.91 -7.56 -3.43
CA ASP A 291 -10.90 -7.97 -4.41
C ASP A 291 -10.11 -6.75 -4.90
N ALA A 292 -8.78 -6.86 -4.88
CA ALA A 292 -7.92 -5.78 -5.36
C ALA A 292 -8.15 -5.53 -6.86
N PRO A 293 -8.43 -4.27 -7.28
CA PRO A 293 -8.58 -3.95 -8.69
C PRO A 293 -7.28 -4.14 -9.47
N ASN A 294 -6.13 -3.97 -8.82
CA ASN A 294 -4.81 -4.15 -9.43
C ASN A 294 -3.85 -4.88 -8.50
N SER A 295 -2.96 -5.69 -9.07
CA SER A 295 -1.83 -6.33 -8.40
C SER A 295 -0.59 -6.33 -9.30
N ASN A 296 0.61 -6.11 -8.75
CA ASN A 296 1.88 -5.99 -9.49
C ASN A 296 3.13 -6.10 -8.60
N ALA A 297 4.31 -5.84 -9.19
CA ALA A 297 5.61 -5.79 -8.52
C ALA A 297 5.92 -7.03 -7.69
N PRO A 298 5.84 -8.24 -8.29
CA PRO A 298 6.18 -9.46 -7.56
C PRO A 298 7.68 -9.47 -7.24
N TYR A 299 8.02 -10.06 -6.11
CA TYR A 299 9.39 -10.40 -5.74
C TYR A 299 9.42 -11.77 -5.07
N VAL A 300 10.45 -12.54 -5.40
CA VAL A 300 10.76 -13.83 -4.77
C VAL A 300 12.23 -13.88 -4.42
N ARG A 301 12.59 -14.64 -3.39
CA ARG A 301 14.00 -14.92 -3.09
C ARG A 301 14.50 -16.00 -4.05
N PRO A 302 15.75 -15.90 -4.56
CA PRO A 302 16.29 -16.83 -5.56
C PRO A 302 16.78 -18.16 -4.94
N ILE A 303 16.07 -18.67 -3.93
CA ILE A 303 16.42 -19.88 -3.17
C ILE A 303 15.19 -20.79 -3.13
N GLN A 304 15.40 -22.09 -3.33
CA GLN A 304 14.35 -23.08 -3.17
C GLN A 304 13.90 -23.24 -1.72
N GLU A 305 12.60 -23.14 -1.51
CA GLU A 305 11.96 -23.35 -0.21
C GLU A 305 10.89 -24.45 -0.32
N GLU A 306 10.42 -24.97 0.82
CA GLU A 306 9.31 -25.93 0.84
C GLU A 306 8.02 -25.31 0.28
N LYS A 307 7.77 -24.06 0.65
CA LYS A 307 6.74 -23.20 0.09
C LYS A 307 7.44 -21.95 -0.42
N LEU A 308 7.26 -21.64 -1.70
CA LEU A 308 7.85 -20.45 -2.28
C LEU A 308 7.15 -19.22 -1.70
N GLN A 309 7.85 -18.41 -0.92
CA GLN A 309 7.35 -17.12 -0.48
C GLN A 309 7.48 -16.09 -1.61
N PHE A 310 6.47 -15.25 -1.77
CA PHE A 310 6.51 -14.13 -2.71
C PHE A 310 5.81 -12.90 -2.15
N ALA A 311 6.38 -11.74 -2.42
CA ALA A 311 5.85 -10.44 -2.05
C ALA A 311 5.30 -9.73 -3.27
N PHE A 312 4.27 -8.90 -3.11
CA PHE A 312 3.69 -8.13 -4.21
C PHE A 312 2.89 -6.94 -3.69
N VAL A 313 2.47 -6.07 -4.61
CA VAL A 313 1.66 -4.89 -4.29
C VAL A 313 0.24 -5.10 -4.79
N ALA A 314 -0.73 -4.69 -3.97
CA ALA A 314 -2.14 -4.65 -4.32
C ALA A 314 -2.71 -3.24 -4.10
N ASP A 315 -3.46 -2.74 -5.08
CA ASP A 315 -4.25 -1.51 -4.90
C ASP A 315 -5.50 -1.85 -4.07
N PHE A 316 -5.92 -0.92 -3.20
CA PHE A 316 -7.20 -1.01 -2.50
C PHE A 316 -7.93 0.34 -2.49
N GLY A 317 -9.22 0.28 -2.19
CA GLY A 317 -10.08 1.45 -2.05
C GLY A 317 -10.79 1.87 -3.34
N LYS A 318 -12.12 1.72 -3.37
CA LYS A 318 -12.99 2.37 -4.37
C LYS A 318 -13.30 3.85 -4.01
N ASN A 319 -13.00 4.26 -2.79
CA ASN A 319 -13.35 5.56 -2.21
C ASN A 319 -12.12 6.48 -2.09
N PRO A 320 -12.20 7.77 -2.48
CA PRO A 320 -11.12 8.75 -2.35
C PRO A 320 -10.36 8.80 -1.03
N ARG A 321 -10.97 8.47 0.12
CA ARG A 321 -10.26 8.56 1.42
C ARG A 321 -9.31 7.41 1.71
N ASN A 322 -9.60 6.23 1.17
CA ASN A 322 -8.89 5.00 1.46
C ASN A 322 -8.32 4.37 0.18
N ILE A 323 -7.89 5.20 -0.78
CA ILE A 323 -7.11 4.71 -1.93
C ILE A 323 -5.68 4.53 -1.47
N GLY A 324 -5.14 3.32 -1.65
CA GLY A 324 -3.76 3.06 -1.30
C GLY A 324 -3.18 1.85 -2.00
N ARG A 325 -1.94 1.51 -1.63
CA ARG A 325 -1.21 0.36 -2.15
C ARG A 325 -0.60 -0.41 -1.01
N GLU A 326 -1.11 -1.61 -0.77
CA GLU A 326 -0.60 -2.47 0.28
C GLU A 326 0.44 -3.44 -0.27
N VAL A 327 1.49 -3.65 0.52
CA VAL A 327 2.48 -4.71 0.31
C VAL A 327 1.98 -5.95 1.02
N LEU A 328 1.91 -7.04 0.28
CA LEU A 328 1.44 -8.34 0.73
C LEU A 328 2.55 -9.38 0.56
N LEU A 329 2.57 -10.36 1.45
CA LEU A 329 3.39 -11.57 1.37
C LEU A 329 2.46 -12.78 1.36
N SER A 330 2.74 -13.77 0.50
CA SER A 330 1.99 -15.02 0.44
C SER A 330 2.90 -16.16 -0.03
N THR A 331 2.37 -17.39 -0.08
CA THR A 331 3.14 -18.53 -0.58
C THR A 331 2.49 -19.26 -1.76
N MET A 332 3.36 -19.89 -2.56
CA MET A 332 2.99 -20.89 -3.55
C MET A 332 3.47 -22.26 -3.07
N GLN A 333 2.65 -23.28 -3.29
CA GLN A 333 3.03 -24.66 -3.02
C GLN A 333 2.37 -25.60 -4.03
N ASN A 334 3.13 -26.52 -4.61
CA ASN A 334 2.65 -27.58 -5.50
C ASN A 334 1.81 -27.05 -6.69
N GLY A 335 2.21 -25.92 -7.27
CA GLY A 335 1.53 -25.30 -8.41
C GLY A 335 0.29 -24.50 -8.03
N GLU A 336 0.06 -24.21 -6.74
CA GLU A 336 -1.14 -23.54 -6.25
C GLU A 336 -0.83 -22.38 -5.31
N TRP A 337 -1.60 -21.32 -5.41
CA TRP A 337 -1.50 -20.14 -4.55
C TRP A 337 -2.23 -20.36 -3.24
N GLN A 338 -1.53 -20.17 -2.12
CA GLN A 338 -2.05 -20.38 -0.77
C GLN A 338 -2.71 -19.10 -0.25
N GLN A 339 -3.86 -18.72 -0.82
CA GLN A 339 -4.50 -17.43 -0.50
C GLN A 339 -4.79 -17.23 1.00
N ASP A 340 -4.99 -18.31 1.77
CA ASP A 340 -5.27 -18.26 3.21
C ASP A 340 -4.07 -17.80 4.07
N ASP A 341 -2.85 -17.79 3.51
CA ASP A 341 -1.63 -17.33 4.20
C ASP A 341 -1.25 -15.87 3.91
N LEU A 342 -2.10 -15.18 3.17
CA LEU A 342 -1.87 -13.81 2.74
C LEU A 342 -1.66 -12.90 3.96
N THR A 343 -0.44 -12.40 4.09
CA THR A 343 -0.02 -11.57 5.21
C THR A 343 0.25 -10.15 4.73
N ARG A 344 -0.35 -9.18 5.40
CA ARG A 344 -0.13 -7.76 5.10
C ARG A 344 1.15 -7.27 5.76
N VAL A 345 2.00 -6.62 4.96
CA VAL A 345 3.29 -6.11 5.40
C VAL A 345 3.29 -4.60 5.53
N SER A 346 2.45 -3.84 4.82
CA SER A 346 2.40 -2.38 4.96
C SER A 346 1.10 -1.86 5.57
N ASN A 347 1.14 -0.71 6.24
CA ASN A 347 -0.05 -0.02 6.74
C ASN A 347 -0.99 0.48 5.62
N LEU A 348 -2.29 0.65 5.95
CA LEU A 348 -3.42 1.05 5.06
C LEU A 348 -3.28 2.39 4.33
N HIS A 349 -2.24 3.16 4.58
CA HIS A 349 -2.00 4.41 3.85
C HIS A 349 -0.56 4.53 3.39
N SER A 350 0.20 3.43 3.46
CA SER A 350 1.41 3.32 2.68
C SER A 350 1.01 3.24 1.20
N LEU A 351 1.75 3.96 0.36
CA LEU A 351 1.73 3.73 -1.08
C LEU A 351 2.98 2.91 -1.35
N GLY A 352 2.92 1.61 -1.06
CA GLY A 352 4.05 0.70 -1.22
C GLY A 352 4.33 0.40 -2.69
N PHE A 353 5.61 0.32 -3.05
CA PHE A 353 6.09 -0.05 -4.37
C PHE A 353 7.32 -0.96 -4.25
N ASN A 354 7.51 -1.84 -5.24
CA ASN A 354 8.72 -2.63 -5.44
C ASN A 354 9.22 -3.34 -4.16
N PRO A 355 8.38 -4.18 -3.54
CA PRO A 355 8.77 -4.88 -2.33
C PRO A 355 9.88 -5.89 -2.62
N VAL A 356 10.81 -6.01 -1.69
CA VAL A 356 11.81 -7.08 -1.65
C VAL A 356 11.97 -7.57 -0.22
N PHE A 357 12.28 -8.84 -0.02
CA PHE A 357 12.49 -9.36 1.33
C PHE A 357 13.70 -10.29 1.40
N ASP A 358 14.22 -10.40 2.61
CA ASP A 358 15.18 -11.43 2.98
C ASP A 358 14.68 -12.16 4.23
N LYS A 359 15.16 -13.38 4.42
CA LYS A 359 14.81 -14.22 5.58
C LYS A 359 16.09 -14.70 6.25
N GLN A 360 16.22 -14.41 7.53
CA GLN A 360 17.28 -14.91 8.41
C GLN A 360 16.67 -15.76 9.52
N GLY A 361 16.87 -17.08 9.43
CA GLY A 361 16.19 -18.02 10.33
C GLY A 361 14.67 -17.93 10.16
N ASP A 362 13.96 -17.64 11.25
CA ASP A 362 12.50 -17.48 11.24
C ASP A 362 12.05 -16.03 11.01
N THR A 363 12.98 -15.09 10.89
CA THR A 363 12.69 -13.67 10.73
C THR A 363 12.75 -13.25 9.28
N THR A 364 11.71 -12.56 8.82
CA THR A 364 11.60 -11.92 7.51
C THR A 364 11.76 -10.41 7.67
N THR A 365 12.65 -9.82 6.87
CA THR A 365 12.77 -8.37 6.73
C THR A 365 12.35 -7.98 5.33
N MET A 366 11.36 -7.08 5.23
CA MET A 366 10.87 -6.54 3.98
C MET A 366 11.37 -5.10 3.81
N VAL A 367 11.78 -4.75 2.60
CA VAL A 367 12.12 -3.40 2.17
C VAL A 367 11.24 -3.05 0.99
N TYR A 368 10.64 -1.86 1.01
CA TYR A 368 9.82 -1.36 -0.08
C TYR A 368 9.91 0.16 -0.17
N MET A 369 9.41 0.71 -1.28
CA MET A 369 9.47 2.13 -1.56
C MET A 369 8.13 2.81 -1.31
N LYS A 370 8.18 4.07 -0.87
CA LYS A 370 7.02 4.96 -0.79
C LYS A 370 7.31 6.26 -1.52
N PHE A 371 6.37 6.74 -2.31
CA PHE A 371 6.54 8.02 -3.01
C PHE A 371 6.73 9.16 -2.00
N ALA A 372 7.84 9.90 -2.13
CA ALA A 372 8.15 11.03 -1.27
C ALA A 372 7.92 12.36 -1.99
N LYS A 373 8.69 12.63 -3.05
CA LYS A 373 8.61 13.85 -3.87
C LYS A 373 9.36 13.66 -5.18
N LEU A 374 8.93 14.32 -6.27
CA LEU A 374 9.70 14.51 -7.53
C LEU A 374 10.71 13.39 -7.87
N LYS A 375 10.21 12.22 -8.33
CA LYS A 375 11.01 11.03 -8.71
C LYS A 375 11.89 10.40 -7.60
N THR A 376 11.74 10.86 -6.37
CA THR A 376 12.42 10.33 -5.18
C THR A 376 11.43 9.55 -4.33
N TYR A 377 11.89 8.43 -3.80
CA TYR A 377 11.09 7.49 -3.02
C TYR A 377 11.75 7.26 -1.67
N ASP A 378 11.00 7.30 -0.58
CA ASP A 378 11.49 6.87 0.71
C ASP A 378 11.65 5.34 0.68
N VAL A 379 12.80 4.86 1.13
CA VAL A 379 13.07 3.44 1.34
C VAL A 379 12.66 3.11 2.76
N LEU A 380 11.69 2.23 2.87
CA LEU A 380 11.09 1.79 4.12
C LEU A 380 11.47 0.34 4.36
N PHE A 381 11.66 -0.04 5.61
CA PHE A 381 11.73 -1.44 6.00
C PHE A 381 10.78 -1.76 7.14
N ASN A 382 10.44 -3.03 7.25
CA ASN A 382 9.84 -3.61 8.44
C ASN A 382 10.22 -5.09 8.57
N SER A 383 9.89 -5.67 9.71
CA SER A 383 10.23 -7.07 10.02
C SER A 383 9.17 -7.69 10.91
N ASP A 384 9.05 -9.02 10.84
CA ASP A 384 8.27 -9.86 11.75
C ASP A 384 9.05 -10.24 13.03
N ASP A 385 10.28 -9.72 13.22
CA ASP A 385 11.01 -9.84 14.47
C ASP A 385 10.15 -9.34 15.64
N GLN A 386 9.98 -10.18 16.66
CA GLN A 386 9.05 -9.89 17.76
C GLN A 386 9.44 -8.62 18.54
N ALA A 387 10.74 -8.35 18.70
CA ALA A 387 11.21 -7.15 19.39
C ALA A 387 10.98 -5.89 18.54
N TYR A 388 11.19 -5.98 17.23
CA TYR A 388 10.85 -4.93 16.28
C TYR A 388 9.35 -4.63 16.26
N ALA A 389 8.51 -5.66 16.12
CA ALA A 389 7.05 -5.52 16.06
C ALA A 389 6.51 -4.91 17.37
N ALA A 390 6.93 -5.42 18.53
CA ALA A 390 6.51 -4.88 19.83
C ALA A 390 6.94 -3.42 20.05
N ALA A 391 8.10 -3.02 19.53
CA ALA A 391 8.59 -1.66 19.68
C ALA A 391 7.91 -0.65 18.76
N THR A 392 7.52 -1.09 17.56
CA THR A 392 6.97 -0.23 16.50
C THR A 392 5.44 -0.23 16.46
N ASN A 393 4.75 -1.31 16.82
CA ASN A 393 3.28 -1.41 16.85
C ASN A 393 2.66 -0.63 18.02
N LYS A 394 2.76 0.69 17.95
CA LYS A 394 2.11 1.65 18.85
C LYS A 394 1.73 2.89 18.08
N ILE A 395 0.67 3.56 18.51
CA ILE A 395 0.31 4.89 18.01
C ILE A 395 1.31 5.90 18.60
N VAL A 396 1.96 6.68 17.74
CA VAL A 396 2.95 7.70 18.12
C VAL A 396 2.37 9.10 17.96
N LYS A 397 3.06 10.11 18.51
CA LYS A 397 2.63 11.51 18.43
C LYS A 397 2.46 12.00 16.99
N ASP A 398 3.32 11.52 16.08
CA ASP A 398 3.27 11.89 14.67
C ASP A 398 1.99 11.40 13.98
N ASP A 399 1.37 10.30 14.46
CA ASP A 399 0.10 9.81 13.94
C ASP A 399 -1.03 10.77 14.28
N TYR A 400 -1.09 11.24 15.53
CA TYR A 400 -2.05 12.26 15.95
C TYR A 400 -1.82 13.60 15.25
N ALA A 401 -0.56 13.99 15.03
CA ALA A 401 -0.23 15.20 14.30
C ALA A 401 -0.69 15.14 12.84
N ARG A 402 -0.48 13.99 12.16
CA ARG A 402 -0.98 13.76 10.81
C ARG A 402 -2.50 13.75 10.76
N ALA A 403 -3.15 13.04 11.68
CA ALA A 403 -4.60 13.02 11.78
C ALA A 403 -5.19 14.43 12.00
N ALA A 404 -4.57 15.24 12.86
CA ALA A 404 -4.98 16.63 13.11
C ALA A 404 -4.88 17.54 11.87
N MET A 405 -3.96 17.28 10.95
CA MET A 405 -3.87 18.02 9.68
C MET A 405 -5.01 17.69 8.71
N GLU A 406 -5.64 16.52 8.87
CA GLU A 406 -6.70 16.02 7.98
C GLU A 406 -8.10 16.39 8.49
N VAL A 407 -8.27 16.55 9.80
CA VAL A 407 -9.56 16.96 10.41
C VAL A 407 -10.20 18.21 9.76
N PRO A 408 -9.47 19.28 9.39
CA PRO A 408 -10.06 20.41 8.68
C PRO A 408 -10.81 20.04 7.40
N GLN A 409 -10.36 19.01 6.67
CA GLN A 409 -11.08 18.51 5.50
C GLN A 409 -12.43 17.89 5.89
N TYR A 410 -12.47 17.12 6.98
CA TYR A 410 -13.73 16.56 7.50
C TYR A 410 -14.66 17.67 7.97
N LEU A 411 -14.13 18.71 8.61
CA LEU A 411 -14.93 19.85 9.03
C LEU A 411 -15.56 20.60 7.85
N GLY A 412 -14.87 20.69 6.71
CA GLY A 412 -15.42 21.24 5.46
C GLY A 412 -16.73 20.58 5.03
N MET A 413 -16.90 19.30 5.31
CA MET A 413 -18.13 18.54 4.99
C MET A 413 -19.31 18.90 5.89
N SER A 414 -19.04 19.44 7.08
CA SER A 414 -20.06 20.02 7.95
C SER A 414 -20.79 21.20 7.29
N ILE A 415 -20.10 21.95 6.43
CA ILE A 415 -20.68 23.09 5.69
C ILE A 415 -21.71 22.58 4.68
N MET A 416 -21.41 21.50 3.97
CA MET A 416 -22.38 20.89 3.04
C MET A 416 -23.59 20.32 3.79
N MET A 417 -23.39 19.68 4.94
CA MET A 417 -24.50 19.22 5.78
C MET A 417 -25.35 20.35 6.34
N LEU A 418 -24.78 21.52 6.61
CA LEU A 418 -25.53 22.68 7.08
C LEU A 418 -26.61 23.11 6.07
N VAL A 419 -26.36 22.93 4.77
CA VAL A 419 -27.36 23.19 3.71
C VAL A 419 -28.57 22.26 3.87
N ILE A 420 -28.32 20.97 4.11
CA ILE A 420 -29.37 19.96 4.34
C ILE A 420 -30.10 20.23 5.66
N ALA A 421 -29.38 20.70 6.68
CA ALA A 421 -29.92 20.99 8.01
C ALA A 421 -30.97 22.11 8.03
N PHE A 422 -31.03 22.98 7.01
CA PHE A 422 -32.09 23.99 6.89
C PHE A 422 -33.50 23.40 6.74
N ALA A 423 -33.62 22.15 6.29
CA ALA A 423 -34.91 21.48 6.22
C ALA A 423 -35.43 21.03 7.59
N TRP A 424 -34.55 20.75 8.56
CA TRP A 424 -34.91 20.18 9.87
C TRP A 424 -35.81 21.07 10.74
N PRO A 425 -35.59 22.40 10.83
CA PRO A 425 -36.39 23.24 11.71
C PRO A 425 -37.73 23.71 11.11
N MET A 426 -38.09 23.31 9.89
CA MET A 426 -39.30 23.81 9.21
C MET A 426 -40.59 23.51 10.00
N LEU A 427 -40.78 22.27 10.44
CA LEU A 427 -41.96 21.89 11.24
C LEU A 427 -42.01 22.57 12.63
N PRO A 428 -40.95 22.57 13.45
CA PRO A 428 -41.01 23.25 14.75
C PRO A 428 -41.13 24.78 14.61
N PHE A 429 -40.55 25.42 13.59
CA PHE A 429 -40.79 26.85 13.35
C PHE A 429 -42.21 27.11 12.86
N GLY A 430 -42.79 26.26 12.00
CA GLY A 430 -44.20 26.38 11.62
C GLY A 430 -45.13 26.31 12.84
N TYR A 431 -44.85 25.40 13.77
CA TYR A 431 -45.58 25.27 15.03
C TYR A 431 -45.45 26.52 15.93
N LEU A 432 -44.21 26.98 16.16
CA LEU A 432 -43.96 28.15 17.01
C LEU A 432 -44.52 29.43 16.38
N PHE A 433 -44.39 29.60 15.06
CA PHE A 433 -44.94 30.75 14.33
C PHE A 433 -46.46 30.79 14.40
N TYR A 434 -47.14 29.63 14.29
CA TYR A 434 -48.58 29.54 14.49
C TYR A 434 -49.00 30.01 15.90
N LEU A 435 -48.25 29.61 16.94
CA LEU A 435 -48.52 30.05 18.31
C LEU A 435 -48.29 31.55 18.51
N VAL A 436 -47.22 32.11 17.95
CA VAL A 436 -46.99 33.56 17.96
C VAL A 436 -48.15 34.31 17.30
N MET A 437 -48.63 33.83 16.15
CA MET A 437 -49.70 34.52 15.39
C MET A 437 -51.10 34.37 15.98
N LYS A 438 -51.37 33.34 16.79
CA LYS A 438 -52.73 32.99 17.23
C LYS A 438 -52.93 32.82 18.73
N LYS A 439 -51.87 32.56 19.50
CA LYS A 439 -51.92 32.18 20.92
C LYS A 439 -50.65 32.62 21.66
N GLU A 440 -50.30 33.90 21.53
CA GLU A 440 -49.05 34.45 22.06
C GLU A 440 -48.93 34.27 23.59
N ASP A 441 -50.01 34.54 24.35
CA ASP A 441 -50.04 34.39 25.82
C ASP A 441 -49.65 32.98 26.28
N VAL A 442 -50.13 31.96 25.56
CA VAL A 442 -49.88 30.54 25.88
C VAL A 442 -48.39 30.18 25.72
N LEU A 443 -47.69 30.83 24.79
CA LEU A 443 -46.27 30.61 24.54
C LEU A 443 -45.40 31.10 25.71
N TYR A 444 -45.80 32.20 26.35
CA TYR A 444 -45.07 32.81 27.47
C TYR A 444 -45.45 32.23 28.83
N ASP A 445 -46.69 31.75 28.99
CA ASP A 445 -47.17 31.11 30.22
C ASP A 445 -46.58 29.70 30.41
N GLN A 446 -46.35 28.95 29.33
CA GLN A 446 -45.87 27.56 29.36
C GLN A 446 -44.62 27.31 28.50
N PRO A 447 -43.52 28.06 28.69
CA PRO A 447 -42.36 28.02 27.78
C PRO A 447 -41.68 26.64 27.75
N ASN A 448 -41.66 25.91 28.87
CA ASN A 448 -41.08 24.56 28.94
C ASN A 448 -41.82 23.54 28.05
N ARG A 449 -43.15 23.62 28.01
CA ARG A 449 -44.00 22.68 27.25
C ARG A 449 -43.80 22.89 25.76
N HIS A 450 -43.84 24.14 25.32
CA HIS A 450 -43.69 24.49 23.91
C HIS A 450 -42.27 24.25 23.41
N LEU A 451 -41.25 24.48 24.25
CA LEU A 451 -39.88 24.07 23.96
C LEU A 451 -39.78 22.55 23.74
N LEU A 452 -40.35 21.73 24.64
CA LEU A 452 -40.31 20.27 24.53
C LEU A 452 -40.99 19.79 23.24
N ILE A 453 -42.18 20.31 22.92
CA ILE A 453 -42.90 19.96 21.69
C ILE A 453 -42.06 20.33 20.46
N SER A 454 -41.45 21.52 20.42
CA SER A 454 -40.58 21.93 19.32
C SER A 454 -39.34 21.06 19.18
N VAL A 455 -38.73 20.63 20.29
CA VAL A 455 -37.59 19.69 20.28
C VAL A 455 -38.01 18.32 19.73
N LEU A 456 -39.18 17.79 20.13
CA LEU A 456 -39.68 16.52 19.62
C LEU A 456 -40.02 16.59 18.12
N LEU A 457 -40.67 17.66 17.67
CA LEU A 457 -40.95 17.90 16.25
C LEU A 457 -39.66 18.04 15.44
N TYR A 458 -38.66 18.76 15.98
CA TYR A 458 -37.34 18.87 15.37
C TYR A 458 -36.67 17.50 15.22
N LEU A 459 -36.61 16.69 16.28
CA LEU A 459 -36.00 15.37 16.27
C LEU A 459 -36.67 14.43 15.26
N ALA A 460 -38.00 14.42 15.21
CA ALA A 460 -38.75 13.62 14.25
C ALA A 460 -38.41 14.03 12.80
N THR A 461 -38.34 15.33 12.54
CA THR A 461 -38.00 15.87 11.21
C THR A 461 -36.55 15.56 10.83
N GLN A 462 -35.62 15.77 11.76
CA GLN A 462 -34.19 15.49 11.57
C GLN A 462 -33.95 14.03 11.23
N ILE A 463 -34.48 13.10 12.03
CA ILE A 463 -34.33 11.66 11.83
C ILE A 463 -34.96 11.24 10.50
N ALA A 464 -36.20 11.65 10.22
CA ALA A 464 -36.91 11.25 9.00
C ALA A 464 -36.22 11.77 7.72
N VAL A 465 -35.80 13.04 7.72
CA VAL A 465 -35.10 13.64 6.58
C VAL A 465 -33.73 13.00 6.38
N PHE A 466 -32.96 12.79 7.46
CA PHE A 466 -31.63 12.20 7.37
C PHE A 466 -31.66 10.73 6.95
N LEU A 467 -32.59 9.91 7.45
CA LEU A 467 -32.69 8.52 7.02
C LEU A 467 -33.17 8.37 5.57
N LYS A 468 -33.90 9.35 5.03
CA LYS A 468 -34.41 9.31 3.66
C LYS A 468 -33.45 9.90 2.63
N TYR A 469 -32.70 10.93 3.00
CA TYR A 469 -31.87 11.73 2.08
C TYR A 469 -30.40 11.80 2.48
N GLY A 470 -30.04 11.34 3.68
CA GLY A 470 -28.65 11.16 4.08
C GLY A 470 -28.06 10.02 3.28
N ASN A 471 -26.85 10.22 2.75
CA ASN A 471 -26.11 9.21 2.01
C ASN A 471 -25.68 8.09 2.97
N LEU A 472 -26.62 7.19 3.30
CA LEU A 472 -26.45 6.15 4.31
C LEU A 472 -25.38 5.14 3.90
N ASP A 473 -25.21 4.87 2.61
CA ASP A 473 -24.18 3.97 2.11
C ASP A 473 -22.78 4.47 2.46
N THR A 474 -22.53 5.77 2.24
CA THR A 474 -21.25 6.40 2.63
C THR A 474 -21.10 6.47 4.15
N LEU A 475 -22.18 6.78 4.87
CA LEU A 475 -22.18 6.85 6.33
C LEU A 475 -21.83 5.50 6.98
N TYR A 476 -22.49 4.42 6.55
CA TYR A 476 -22.31 3.09 7.11
C TYR A 476 -20.94 2.52 6.82
N TYR A 477 -20.34 2.86 5.68
CA TYR A 477 -18.99 2.42 5.34
C TYR A 477 -17.94 2.80 6.39
N TYR A 478 -18.03 4.00 6.98
CA TYR A 478 -17.07 4.49 7.98
C TYR A 478 -17.53 4.33 9.43
N MET A 479 -18.79 3.98 9.63
CA MET A 479 -19.32 3.74 10.97
C MET A 479 -18.93 2.34 11.45
N PRO A 480 -18.62 2.18 12.74
CA PRO A 480 -18.50 0.85 13.35
C PRO A 480 -19.74 0.00 13.05
N GLU A 481 -19.58 -1.31 12.89
CA GLU A 481 -20.67 -2.22 12.51
C GLU A 481 -21.94 -2.06 13.37
N TRP A 482 -21.77 -1.85 14.68
CA TRP A 482 -22.89 -1.65 15.62
C TRP A 482 -23.67 -0.34 15.39
N MET A 483 -23.12 0.62 14.64
CA MET A 483 -23.77 1.87 14.23
C MET A 483 -24.39 1.82 12.82
N GLN A 484 -24.17 0.75 12.05
CA GLN A 484 -24.61 0.61 10.65
C GLN A 484 -26.11 0.25 10.52
N SER A 485 -26.97 0.87 11.34
CA SER A 485 -28.42 0.68 11.25
C SER A 485 -29.16 2.01 11.40
N GLY A 486 -30.29 2.14 10.72
CA GLY A 486 -31.12 3.34 10.82
C GLY A 486 -31.60 3.60 12.26
N PHE A 487 -31.79 2.53 13.05
CA PHE A 487 -32.11 2.64 14.46
C PHE A 487 -30.95 3.22 15.27
N ALA A 488 -29.72 2.72 15.09
CA ALA A 488 -28.55 3.24 15.79
C ALA A 488 -28.30 4.73 15.44
N VAL A 489 -28.47 5.11 14.17
CA VAL A 489 -28.40 6.51 13.72
C VAL A 489 -29.49 7.36 14.39
N ALA A 490 -30.72 6.86 14.50
CA ALA A 490 -31.79 7.58 15.20
C ALA A 490 -31.48 7.77 16.69
N VAL A 491 -30.94 6.74 17.35
CA VAL A 491 -30.49 6.82 18.75
C VAL A 491 -29.36 7.85 18.91
N LEU A 492 -28.41 7.90 17.97
CA LEU A 492 -27.35 8.91 17.97
C LEU A 492 -27.93 10.33 17.94
N PHE A 493 -28.89 10.63 17.07
CA PHE A 493 -29.54 11.95 17.04
C PHE A 493 -30.22 12.29 18.36
N VAL A 494 -30.90 11.33 18.99
CA VAL A 494 -31.52 11.52 20.30
C VAL A 494 -30.47 11.86 21.37
N VAL A 495 -29.35 11.12 21.42
CA VAL A 495 -28.26 11.40 22.38
C VAL A 495 -27.68 12.80 22.16
N LEU A 496 -27.40 13.18 20.92
CA LEU A 496 -26.88 14.52 20.60
C LEU A 496 -27.89 15.62 20.94
N ALA A 497 -29.19 15.37 20.77
CA ALA A 497 -30.24 16.28 21.20
C ALA A 497 -30.35 16.41 22.72
N VAL A 498 -30.21 15.32 23.48
CA VAL A 498 -30.18 15.38 24.95
C VAL A 498 -29.00 16.24 25.44
N ILE A 499 -27.82 16.06 24.86
CA ILE A 499 -26.62 16.87 25.17
C ILE A 499 -26.88 18.35 24.84
N SER A 500 -27.43 18.62 23.65
CA SER A 500 -27.79 19.96 23.18
C SER A 500 -28.80 20.64 24.10
N TYR A 501 -29.82 19.89 24.53
CA TYR A 501 -30.83 20.36 25.47
C TYR A 501 -30.24 20.68 26.85
N GLY A 502 -29.28 19.87 27.32
CA GLY A 502 -28.50 20.16 28.52
C GLY A 502 -27.80 21.53 28.47
N PHE A 503 -27.15 21.84 27.36
CA PHE A 503 -26.56 23.18 27.15
C PHE A 503 -27.62 24.29 27.09
N THR A 504 -28.76 24.04 26.46
CA THR A 504 -29.89 24.98 26.43
C THR A 504 -30.43 25.26 27.83
N MET A 505 -30.51 24.25 28.71
CA MET A 505 -30.93 24.45 30.10
C MET A 505 -29.93 25.33 30.87
N ILE A 506 -28.63 25.15 30.66
CA ILE A 506 -27.60 26.01 31.26
C ILE A 506 -27.75 27.45 30.74
N TYR A 507 -27.96 27.62 29.44
CA TYR A 507 -28.22 28.92 28.82
C TYR A 507 -29.48 29.59 29.39
N ALA A 508 -30.58 28.85 29.53
CA ALA A 508 -31.86 29.36 30.04
C ALA A 508 -31.70 29.93 31.47
N ARG A 509 -30.86 29.33 32.32
CA ARG A 509 -30.55 29.83 33.67
C ARG A 509 -29.81 31.17 33.68
N THR A 510 -29.26 31.63 32.56
CA THR A 510 -28.53 32.91 32.48
C THR A 510 -29.39 34.10 32.03
N ARG A 511 -30.65 33.86 31.66
CA ARG A 511 -31.60 34.87 31.17
C ARG A 511 -32.64 35.18 32.25
N TYR A 512 -32.99 36.46 32.39
CA TYR A 512 -34.05 36.92 33.30
C TYR A 512 -35.44 36.61 32.73
N GLU A 513 -35.60 36.74 31.41
CA GLU A 513 -36.82 36.41 30.68
C GLU A 513 -36.62 35.14 29.85
N ARG A 514 -37.48 34.16 30.07
CA ARG A 514 -37.49 32.90 29.32
C ARG A 514 -38.42 33.03 28.12
N SER A 515 -37.96 32.57 26.96
CA SER A 515 -38.75 32.55 25.73
C SER A 515 -38.55 31.20 25.06
N ALA A 516 -39.63 30.46 24.81
CA ALA A 516 -39.56 29.16 24.13
C ALA A 516 -38.91 29.28 22.74
N MET A 517 -39.15 30.39 22.03
CA MET A 517 -38.51 30.67 20.75
C MET A 517 -37.00 30.88 20.89
N GLY A 518 -36.57 31.72 21.85
CA GLY A 518 -35.15 31.98 22.09
C GLY A 518 -34.37 30.77 22.60
N GLU A 519 -34.98 29.95 23.46
CA GLU A 519 -34.41 28.69 23.94
C GLU A 519 -34.35 27.64 22.81
N PHE A 520 -35.39 27.55 21.98
CA PHE A 520 -35.40 26.65 20.81
C PHE A 520 -34.36 27.06 19.76
N SER A 521 -34.21 28.35 19.45
CA SER A 521 -33.16 28.82 18.53
C SER A 521 -31.75 28.49 19.03
N TYR A 522 -31.52 28.60 20.35
CA TYR A 522 -30.24 28.20 20.94
C TYR A 522 -30.03 26.68 20.84
N PHE A 523 -31.04 25.89 21.21
CA PHE A 523 -31.03 24.43 21.04
C PHE A 523 -30.75 24.02 19.60
N LEU A 524 -31.44 24.63 18.65
CA LEU A 524 -31.28 24.37 17.21
C LEU A 524 -29.85 24.66 16.77
N GLY A 525 -29.30 25.82 17.15
CA GLY A 525 -27.94 26.20 16.79
C GLY A 525 -26.90 25.22 17.34
N ILE A 526 -26.98 24.86 18.62
CA ILE A 526 -26.03 23.91 19.21
C ILE A 526 -26.23 22.49 18.70
N ASN A 527 -27.47 22.05 18.43
CA ASN A 527 -27.73 20.72 17.90
C ASN A 527 -27.26 20.57 16.46
N ILE A 528 -27.59 21.51 15.57
CA ILE A 528 -27.06 21.52 14.21
C ILE A 528 -25.55 21.49 14.27
N TRP A 529 -24.92 22.36 15.06
CA TRP A 529 -23.46 22.38 15.22
C TRP A 529 -22.89 21.03 15.67
N THR A 530 -23.48 20.42 16.71
CA THR A 530 -23.01 19.14 17.26
C THR A 530 -23.19 18.00 16.27
N VAL A 531 -24.33 17.95 15.59
CA VAL A 531 -24.67 16.91 14.64
C VAL A 531 -23.83 17.00 13.38
N THR A 532 -23.71 18.20 12.79
CA THR A 532 -22.93 18.36 11.56
C THR A 532 -21.46 18.08 11.81
N LEU A 533 -20.90 18.57 12.93
CA LEU A 533 -19.53 18.23 13.31
C LEU A 533 -19.37 16.73 13.62
N GLY A 534 -20.27 16.15 14.42
CA GLY A 534 -20.17 14.74 14.83
C GLY A 534 -20.25 13.76 13.65
N LEU A 535 -21.08 14.05 12.65
CA LEU A 535 -21.24 13.22 11.46
C LEU A 535 -20.26 13.54 10.35
N SER A 536 -19.52 14.66 10.43
CA SER A 536 -18.65 15.12 9.35
C SER A 536 -17.56 14.12 9.02
N TYR A 537 -17.02 13.45 10.04
CA TYR A 537 -16.04 12.39 9.88
C TYR A 537 -16.57 11.24 9.02
N TYR A 538 -17.79 10.77 9.26
CA TYR A 538 -18.34 9.62 8.53
C TYR A 538 -18.82 9.97 7.13
N LEU A 539 -19.21 11.23 6.89
CA LEU A 539 -19.75 11.67 5.60
C LEU A 539 -18.74 12.26 4.63
N ALA A 540 -17.55 12.62 5.11
CA ALA A 540 -16.49 13.30 4.35
C ALA A 540 -15.84 12.56 3.16
N GLY A 541 -16.48 11.53 2.58
CA GLY A 541 -16.03 10.99 1.31
C GLY A 541 -16.32 9.54 1.17
#